data_AF-A0A353YWW2-F1
#
_entry.id   AF-A0A353YWW2-F1
#
_cell.length_a   1.000
_cell.length_b   1.000
_cell.length_c   1.000
_cell.angle_alpha   90.00
_cell.angle_beta   90.00
_cell.angle_gamma   90.00
#
_symmetry.space_group_name_H-M   'P 1'
#
loop_
_entity.id
_entity.type
_entity.pdbx_description
1 polymer ?
#
loop_
_entity_poly.entity_id
_entity_poly.type
_entity_poly.pdbx_seq_one_letter_code
_entity_poly.pdbx_strand_id
1 'polypeptide(L)'
;MIRALLWTVIFLFVLQVTYAQTKEELLEQRDKILKDITLTNKLIKNTREQKGTTVQSIKLLNKKISDRQLLINNYSNEITIIERKIADRQLTIDQLQEELERQKRLYADILRYSYKNHNYYSKAIYLLASESLNQFYLRKKYLEQLNVARNKKVELIQGIERRINYEISELEGNKLEIGDALLKTKAERNNLRNEQKRRENALSSLKSEEKKLKRDLDDKIKMEEELSKTIEAIIREEAKKHSFAALTPEQQLVSDDFSRNKGKLPWPTRQGIITEKFGEHFHPVIRGVKVRNNGVDISTIDNSAVRTIFDGQVTKIASIKGSNYTVIIRHGHYYTIYHNLKNVRVNVGESVKTKDVIGYVAKDKINDNSVLHLEIWKGFDKLNPEEWISN
;
A
#
# COMPACT_ATOMS: atom_id res chain seq x y z
N MET A 1 -32.36 56.13 8.81
CA MET A 1 -32.16 54.74 8.32
C MET A 1 -30.80 54.48 7.67
N ILE A 2 -29.97 55.47 7.35
CA ILE A 2 -28.65 55.25 6.71
C ILE A 2 -27.50 55.02 7.71
N ARG A 3 -27.67 55.39 8.99
CA ARG A 3 -26.66 55.17 10.06
C ARG A 3 -26.66 53.75 10.65
N ALA A 4 -27.74 52.99 10.49
CA ALA A 4 -27.84 51.61 10.97
C ALA A 4 -27.24 50.59 9.98
N LEU A 5 -27.11 50.95 8.70
CA LEU A 5 -26.58 50.06 7.66
C LEU A 5 -25.03 50.04 7.61
N LEU A 6 -24.38 51.04 8.21
CA LEU A 6 -22.91 51.15 8.25
C LEU A 6 -22.27 50.30 9.35
N TRP A 7 -23.03 49.96 10.39
CA TRP A 7 -22.57 49.06 11.46
C TRP A 7 -22.73 47.58 11.12
N THR A 8 -23.65 47.23 10.21
CA THR A 8 -23.85 45.85 9.76
C THR A 8 -22.85 45.39 8.70
N VAL A 9 -22.18 46.31 7.99
CA VAL A 9 -21.11 45.98 7.04
C VAL A 9 -19.74 45.89 7.74
N ILE A 10 -19.55 46.55 8.88
CA ILE A 10 -18.32 46.46 9.69
C ILE A 10 -18.28 45.18 10.54
N PHE A 11 -19.42 44.54 10.79
CA PHE A 11 -19.47 43.29 11.59
C PHE A 11 -19.29 42.00 10.78
N LEU A 12 -19.19 42.08 9.45
CA LEU A 12 -18.96 40.91 8.58
C LEU A 12 -17.49 40.74 8.12
N PHE A 13 -16.59 41.60 8.63
CA PHE A 13 -15.14 41.52 8.37
C PHE A 13 -14.33 41.20 9.64
N VAL A 14 -14.97 40.54 10.61
CA VAL A 14 -14.34 40.13 11.86
C VAL A 14 -14.00 38.63 11.77
N LEU A 15 -12.68 38.37 11.70
CA LEU A 15 -12.00 37.13 12.09
C LEU A 15 -12.16 35.91 11.17
N GLN A 16 -11.66 36.02 9.94
CA GLN A 16 -10.88 34.90 9.40
C GLN A 16 -9.48 34.98 10.02
N VAL A 17 -9.35 34.52 11.28
CA VAL A 17 -8.02 34.23 11.85
C VAL A 17 -7.51 33.01 11.11
N THR A 18 -6.77 33.24 10.03
CA THR A 18 -5.87 32.22 9.51
C THR A 18 -4.87 31.96 10.62
N TYR A 19 -5.04 30.85 11.35
CA TYR A 19 -4.03 30.36 12.28
C TYR A 19 -2.76 30.09 11.48
N ALA A 20 -1.83 31.05 11.50
CA ALA A 20 -0.51 30.85 10.96
C ALA A 20 0.21 29.87 11.88
N GLN A 21 0.47 28.65 11.38
CA GLN A 21 1.24 27.66 12.12
C GLN A 21 2.60 28.23 12.52
N THR A 22 2.98 28.04 13.78
CA THR A 22 4.27 28.51 14.27
C THR A 22 5.39 27.58 13.79
N LYS A 23 6.62 28.11 13.70
CA LYS A 23 7.79 27.30 13.35
C LYS A 23 7.97 26.12 14.31
N GLU A 24 7.68 26.32 15.59
CA GLU A 24 7.82 25.30 16.64
C GLU A 24 6.80 24.15 16.48
N GLU A 25 5.55 24.46 16.14
CA GLU A 25 4.53 23.45 15.79
C GLU A 25 4.94 22.62 14.57
N LEU A 26 5.56 23.24 13.56
CA LEU A 26 6.05 22.53 12.38
C LEU A 26 7.17 21.55 12.74
N LEU A 27 8.07 21.92 13.67
CA LEU A 27 9.15 21.05 14.14
C LEU A 27 8.60 19.82 14.88
N GLU A 28 7.63 20.01 15.77
CA GLU A 28 7.01 18.90 16.51
C GLU A 28 6.27 17.92 15.56
N GLN A 29 5.52 18.47 14.60
CA GLN A 29 4.86 17.66 13.58
C GLN A 29 5.87 16.86 12.75
N ARG A 30 6.99 17.49 12.36
CA ARG A 30 8.06 16.84 11.61
C ARG A 30 8.66 15.67 12.37
N ASP A 31 8.98 15.86 13.64
CA ASP A 31 9.55 14.80 14.48
C ASP A 31 8.61 13.61 14.65
N LYS A 32 7.32 13.89 14.82
CA LYS A 32 6.28 12.84 14.87
C LYS A 32 6.23 12.06 13.55
N ILE A 33 6.22 12.75 12.41
CA ILE A 33 6.20 12.10 11.09
C ILE A 33 7.45 11.25 10.86
N LEU A 34 8.63 11.73 11.27
CA LEU A 34 9.88 10.96 11.16
C LEU A 34 9.86 9.70 12.03
N LYS A 35 9.32 9.78 13.25
CA LYS A 35 9.11 8.60 14.12
C LYS A 35 8.15 7.59 13.47
N ASP A 36 7.07 8.05 12.86
CA ASP A 36 6.13 7.18 12.13
C ASP A 36 6.80 6.50 10.93
N ILE A 37 7.65 7.21 10.17
CA ILE A 37 8.40 6.65 9.05
C ILE A 37 9.39 5.58 9.53
N THR A 38 10.12 5.83 10.63
CA THR A 38 11.07 4.84 11.17
C THR A 38 10.37 3.59 11.70
N LEU A 39 9.25 3.75 12.40
CA LEU A 39 8.40 2.64 12.84
C LEU A 39 7.88 1.84 11.64
N THR A 40 7.33 2.52 10.63
CA THR A 40 6.80 1.88 9.42
C THR A 40 7.88 1.11 8.67
N ASN A 41 9.11 1.64 8.59
CA ASN A 41 10.24 0.91 8.02
C ASN A 41 10.57 -0.38 8.78
N LYS A 42 10.55 -0.34 10.11
CA LYS A 42 10.75 -1.53 10.95
C LYS A 42 9.65 -2.57 10.71
N LEU A 43 8.39 -2.15 10.61
CA LEU A 43 7.26 -3.03 10.30
C LEU A 43 7.37 -3.65 8.89
N ILE A 44 7.81 -2.89 7.89
CA ILE A 44 8.04 -3.41 6.53
C ILE A 44 9.15 -4.47 6.55
N LYS A 45 10.25 -4.24 7.27
CA LYS A 45 11.34 -5.20 7.41
C LYS A 45 10.85 -6.51 8.04
N ASN A 46 10.16 -6.43 9.17
CA ASN A 46 9.62 -7.60 9.87
C ASN A 46 8.62 -8.37 8.98
N THR A 47 7.74 -7.65 8.25
CA THR A 47 6.76 -8.28 7.34
C THR A 47 7.45 -9.06 6.22
N ARG A 48 8.59 -8.56 5.70
CA ARG A 48 9.38 -9.27 4.68
C ARG A 48 10.07 -10.51 5.26
N GLU A 49 10.65 -10.40 6.45
CA GLU A 49 11.34 -11.52 7.12
C GLU A 49 10.36 -12.65 7.48
N GLN A 50 9.14 -12.30 7.91
CA GLN A 50 8.10 -13.26 8.29
C GLN A 50 7.24 -13.77 7.12
N LYS A 51 7.62 -13.49 5.86
CA LYS A 51 6.83 -13.82 4.65
C LYS A 51 5.35 -13.41 4.75
N GLY A 52 5.07 -12.23 5.33
CA GLY A 52 3.72 -11.71 5.50
C GLY A 52 3.01 -11.42 4.17
N THR A 53 1.69 -11.23 4.21
CA THR A 53 0.87 -11.05 3.00
C THR A 53 1.26 -9.81 2.18
N THR A 54 1.20 -9.90 0.85
CA THR A 54 1.48 -8.78 -0.06
C THR A 54 0.53 -7.60 0.18
N VAL A 55 -0.70 -7.86 0.61
CA VAL A 55 -1.70 -6.84 0.98
C VAL A 55 -1.26 -6.03 2.19
N GLN A 56 -0.74 -6.68 3.24
CA GLN A 56 -0.21 -5.99 4.41
C GLN A 56 0.99 -5.11 4.07
N SER A 57 1.87 -5.59 3.18
CA SER A 57 3.01 -4.82 2.68
C SER A 57 2.56 -3.55 1.94
N ILE A 58 1.51 -3.63 1.11
CA ILE A 58 0.93 -2.47 0.42
C ILE A 58 0.31 -1.47 1.40
N LYS A 59 -0.38 -1.94 2.45
CA LYS A 59 -0.95 -1.06 3.48
C LYS A 59 0.14 -0.24 4.20
N LEU A 60 1.24 -0.88 4.57
CA LEU A 60 2.39 -0.21 5.20
C LEU A 60 3.06 0.78 4.23
N LEU A 61 3.21 0.42 2.94
CA LEU A 61 3.73 1.34 1.92
C LEU A 61 2.82 2.56 1.73
N ASN A 62 1.49 2.39 1.75
CA ASN A 62 0.54 3.51 1.67
C ASN A 62 0.65 4.45 2.87
N LYS A 63 0.78 3.93 4.10
CA LYS A 63 1.05 4.76 5.29
C LYS A 63 2.35 5.54 5.13
N LYS A 64 3.42 4.88 4.69
CA LYS A 64 4.72 5.53 4.44
C LYS A 64 4.64 6.64 3.38
N ILE A 65 3.90 6.40 2.29
CA ILE A 65 3.66 7.40 1.23
C ILE A 65 2.90 8.60 1.79
N SER A 66 1.85 8.35 2.59
CA SER A 66 1.08 9.39 3.27
C SER A 66 1.96 10.24 4.18
N ASP A 67 2.80 9.59 5.00
CA ASP A 67 3.70 10.28 5.93
C ASP A 67 4.73 11.15 5.20
N ARG A 68 5.28 10.66 4.09
CA ARG A 68 6.19 11.45 3.25
C ARG A 68 5.49 12.65 2.61
N GLN A 69 4.22 12.51 2.19
CA GLN A 69 3.46 13.63 1.66
C GLN A 69 3.22 14.70 2.73
N LEU A 70 2.88 14.28 3.95
CA LEU A 70 2.74 15.18 5.10
C LEU A 70 4.08 15.88 5.42
N LEU A 71 5.19 15.16 5.36
CA LEU A 71 6.53 15.73 5.56
C LEU A 71 6.88 16.78 4.50
N ILE A 72 6.59 16.50 3.23
CA ILE A 72 6.80 17.46 2.12
C ILE A 72 5.94 18.72 2.31
N ASN A 73 4.68 18.55 2.73
CA ASN A 73 3.79 19.67 3.01
C ASN A 73 4.31 20.50 4.20
N ASN A 74 4.80 19.85 5.25
CA ASN A 74 5.42 20.51 6.41
C ASN A 74 6.64 21.36 6.01
N TYR A 75 7.56 20.81 5.21
CA TYR A 75 8.68 21.59 4.67
C TYR A 75 8.22 22.72 3.74
N SER A 76 7.16 22.52 2.95
CA SER A 76 6.62 23.57 2.08
C SER A 76 6.07 24.74 2.90
N ASN A 77 5.40 24.47 4.03
CA ASN A 77 4.94 25.50 4.95
C ASN A 77 6.12 26.23 5.63
N GLU A 78 7.16 25.50 6.03
CA GLU A 78 8.40 26.08 6.57
C GLU A 78 9.06 27.03 5.57
N ILE A 79 9.16 26.63 4.29
CA ILE A 79 9.65 27.47 3.19
C ILE A 79 8.83 28.75 3.07
N THR A 80 7.50 28.66 3.04
CA THR A 80 6.63 29.86 2.93
C THR A 80 6.82 30.82 4.11
N ILE A 81 7.05 30.33 5.32
CA ILE A 81 7.33 31.18 6.49
C ILE A 81 8.68 31.88 6.32
N ILE A 82 9.71 31.18 5.86
CA ILE A 82 11.04 31.75 5.65
C ILE A 82 11.02 32.77 4.49
N GLU A 83 10.30 32.49 3.40
CA GLU A 83 10.11 33.43 2.29
C GLU A 83 9.50 34.76 2.74
N ARG A 84 8.47 34.71 3.59
CA ARG A 84 7.87 35.91 4.18
C ARG A 84 8.89 36.69 5.03
N LYS A 85 9.65 35.99 5.89
CA LYS A 85 10.72 36.64 6.69
C LYS A 85 11.79 37.29 5.82
N ILE A 86 12.17 36.65 4.71
CA ILE A 86 13.13 37.20 3.75
C ILE A 86 12.56 38.48 3.13
N ALA A 87 11.31 38.46 2.69
CA ALA A 87 10.65 39.62 2.10
C ALA A 87 10.52 40.79 3.10
N ASP A 88 10.07 40.51 4.32
CA ASP A 88 9.91 41.52 5.37
C ASP A 88 11.25 42.16 5.77
N ARG A 89 12.32 41.36 5.87
CA ARG A 89 13.66 41.86 6.17
C ARG A 89 14.23 42.67 5.01
N GLN A 90 14.03 42.24 3.77
CA GLN A 90 14.45 43.00 2.61
C GLN A 90 13.78 44.39 2.60
N LEU A 91 12.47 44.43 2.82
CA LEU A 91 11.73 45.69 2.94
C LEU A 91 12.27 46.58 4.06
N THR A 92 12.59 45.99 5.21
CA THR A 92 13.16 46.71 6.36
C THR A 92 14.54 47.29 6.04
N ILE A 93 15.39 46.53 5.35
CA ILE A 93 16.71 46.98 4.90
C ILE A 93 16.56 48.18 3.96
N ASP A 94 15.66 48.08 2.98
CA ASP A 94 15.42 49.15 2.00
C ASP A 94 14.96 50.44 2.70
N GLN A 95 14.02 50.34 3.66
CA GLN A 95 13.56 51.47 4.47
C GLN A 95 14.68 52.10 5.32
N LEU A 96 15.52 51.28 5.95
CA LEU A 96 16.64 51.76 6.76
C LEU A 96 17.72 52.43 5.88
N GLN A 97 17.95 51.95 4.67
CA GLN A 97 18.86 52.55 3.71
C GLN A 97 18.35 53.93 3.25
N GLU A 98 17.06 54.05 2.93
CA GLU A 98 16.46 55.35 2.61
C GLU A 98 16.58 56.34 3.79
N GLU A 99 16.32 55.87 5.01
CA GLU A 99 16.48 56.66 6.23
C GLU A 99 17.93 57.11 6.44
N LEU A 100 18.88 56.19 6.24
CA LEU A 100 20.30 56.47 6.38
C LEU A 100 20.74 57.58 5.42
N GLU A 101 20.35 57.46 4.15
CA GLU A 101 20.65 58.47 3.13
C GLU A 101 20.02 59.82 3.46
N ARG A 102 18.78 59.83 3.98
CA ARG A 102 18.12 61.04 4.45
C ARG A 102 18.90 61.69 5.60
N GLN A 103 19.31 60.94 6.62
CA GLN A 103 20.08 61.48 7.75
C GLN A 103 21.47 61.95 7.32
N LYS A 104 22.15 61.22 6.43
CA LYS A 104 23.45 61.61 5.86
C LYS A 104 23.36 62.93 5.10
N ARG A 105 22.32 63.13 4.27
CA ARG A 105 22.07 64.41 3.57
C ARG A 105 21.86 65.56 4.55
N LEU A 106 20.97 65.40 5.53
CA LEU A 106 20.72 66.44 6.54
C LEU A 106 21.98 66.78 7.35
N TYR A 107 22.80 65.78 7.69
CA TYR A 107 24.06 65.98 8.38
C TYR A 107 25.09 66.70 7.50
N ALA A 108 25.17 66.34 6.21
CA ALA A 108 26.02 67.02 5.24
C ALA A 108 25.65 68.50 5.07
N ASP A 109 24.36 68.85 5.09
CA ASP A 109 23.91 70.24 5.07
C ASP A 109 24.37 71.03 6.30
N ILE A 110 24.29 70.42 7.50
CA ILE A 110 24.81 71.02 8.74
C ILE A 110 26.32 71.23 8.63
N LEU A 111 27.06 70.25 8.11
CA LEU A 111 28.51 70.37 7.90
C LEU A 111 28.84 71.47 6.89
N ARG A 112 28.13 71.55 5.77
CA ARG A 112 28.33 72.57 4.73
C ARG A 112 28.06 73.98 5.26
N TYR A 113 26.97 74.16 6.01
CA TYR A 113 26.67 75.43 6.68
C TYR A 113 27.75 75.78 7.72
N SER A 114 28.15 74.79 8.53
CA SER A 114 29.21 74.96 9.53
C SER A 114 30.55 75.31 8.90
N TYR A 115 30.87 74.76 7.72
CA TYR A 115 32.10 75.02 6.97
C TYR A 115 32.13 76.44 6.39
N LYS A 116 31.04 76.88 5.76
CA LYS A 116 30.92 78.26 5.25
C LYS A 116 31.06 79.32 6.34
N ASN A 117 30.69 78.98 7.57
CA ASN A 117 30.73 79.86 8.74
C ASN A 117 31.91 79.56 9.69
N HIS A 118 32.89 78.75 9.27
CA HIS A 118 33.86 78.05 10.13
C HIS A 118 35.01 78.87 10.69
N ASN A 119 35.18 80.14 10.33
CA ASN A 119 36.37 80.87 10.76
C ASN A 119 36.52 80.81 12.30
N TYR A 120 37.65 80.38 12.84
CA TYR A 120 37.84 80.26 14.30
C TYR A 120 37.58 81.61 15.01
N TYR A 121 38.01 82.68 14.32
CA TYR A 121 37.66 84.04 14.65
C TYR A 121 36.14 84.27 14.70
N SER A 122 35.31 83.70 13.81
CA SER A 122 33.85 83.89 13.81
C SER A 122 33.17 83.35 15.08
N LYS A 123 33.62 82.23 15.66
CA LYS A 123 33.02 81.66 16.88
C LYS A 123 33.44 82.41 18.13
N ALA A 124 34.73 82.74 18.24
CA ALA A 124 35.25 83.56 19.34
C ALA A 124 34.69 84.99 19.27
N ILE A 125 34.64 85.60 18.08
CA ILE A 125 34.01 86.90 17.83
C ILE A 125 32.50 86.83 18.07
N TYR A 126 31.80 85.78 17.67
CA TYR A 126 30.36 85.63 17.96
C TYR A 126 30.06 85.59 19.46
N LEU A 127 30.92 84.92 20.23
CA LEU A 127 30.83 84.91 21.68
C LEU A 127 31.20 86.28 22.26
N LEU A 128 32.33 86.87 21.88
CA LEU A 128 32.85 88.14 22.42
C LEU A 128 32.10 89.39 21.96
N ALA A 129 31.41 89.36 20.82
CA ALA A 129 30.53 90.42 20.31
C ALA A 129 29.14 90.38 20.96
N SER A 130 29.04 89.88 22.20
CA SER A 130 27.83 89.94 23.01
C SER A 130 27.76 91.28 23.75
N GLU A 131 26.59 91.92 23.76
CA GLU A 131 26.35 93.21 24.43
C GLU A 131 26.23 93.07 25.95
N SER A 132 26.02 91.85 26.48
CA SER A 132 25.94 91.57 27.92
C SER A 132 26.45 90.17 28.29
N LEU A 133 26.83 90.00 29.57
CA LEU A 133 27.25 88.70 30.12
C LEU A 133 26.16 87.62 30.00
N ASN A 134 24.88 88.00 30.12
CA ASN A 134 23.76 87.07 29.93
C ASN A 134 23.68 86.60 28.47
N GLN A 135 23.85 87.51 27.50
CA GLN A 135 23.86 87.17 26.08
C GLN A 135 25.06 86.28 25.72
N PHE A 136 26.25 86.55 26.28
CA PHE A 136 27.42 85.68 26.17
C PHE A 136 27.12 84.25 26.64
N TYR A 137 26.56 84.13 27.85
CA TYR A 137 26.23 82.83 28.44
C TYR A 137 25.21 82.05 27.60
N LEU A 138 24.15 82.71 27.13
CA LEU A 138 23.15 82.10 26.25
C LEU A 138 23.77 81.64 24.92
N ARG A 139 24.58 82.48 24.25
CA ARG A 139 25.28 82.12 23.01
C ARG A 139 26.21 80.92 23.21
N LYS A 140 26.96 80.87 24.33
CA LYS A 140 27.79 79.72 24.71
C LYS A 140 26.96 78.45 24.88
N LYS A 141 25.87 78.52 25.65
CA LYS A 141 24.96 77.40 25.89
C LYS A 141 24.35 76.85 24.59
N TYR A 142 23.97 77.72 23.66
CA TYR A 142 23.47 77.28 22.34
C TYR A 142 24.54 76.57 21.51
N LEU A 143 25.79 77.05 21.52
CA LEU A 143 26.89 76.39 20.82
C LEU A 143 27.20 75.01 21.41
N GLU A 144 27.11 74.86 22.74
CA GLU A 144 27.20 73.56 23.41
C GLU A 144 26.06 72.63 23.00
N GLN A 145 24.81 73.11 23.02
CA GLN A 145 23.65 72.33 22.58
C GLN A 145 23.74 71.89 21.11
N LEU A 146 24.27 72.75 20.23
CA LEU A 146 24.48 72.43 18.81
C LEU A 146 25.51 71.30 18.64
N ASN A 147 26.63 71.36 19.37
CA ASN A 147 27.62 70.28 19.38
C ASN A 147 27.02 68.96 19.87
N VAL A 148 26.23 68.99 20.96
CA VAL A 148 25.52 67.82 21.47
C VAL A 148 24.54 67.26 20.41
N ALA A 149 23.75 68.12 19.76
CA ALA A 149 22.82 67.70 18.71
C ALA A 149 23.56 67.08 17.51
N ARG A 150 24.73 67.62 17.13
CA ARG A 150 25.58 67.09 16.06
C ARG A 150 26.09 65.68 16.41
N ASN A 151 26.60 65.49 17.62
CA ASN A 151 27.07 64.18 18.08
C ASN A 151 25.93 63.15 18.11
N LYS A 152 24.75 63.54 18.59
CA LYS A 152 23.54 62.70 18.54
C LYS A 152 23.17 62.28 17.11
N LYS A 153 23.37 63.15 16.11
CA LYS A 153 23.15 62.79 14.70
C LYS A 153 24.15 61.77 14.18
N VAL A 154 25.42 61.89 14.55
CA VAL A 154 26.43 60.87 14.23
C VAL A 154 26.10 59.53 14.87
N GLU A 155 25.73 59.54 16.16
CA GLU A 155 25.31 58.32 16.88
C GLU A 155 24.09 57.66 16.24
N LEU A 156 23.11 58.45 15.80
CA LEU A 156 21.93 57.96 15.07
C LEU A 156 22.31 57.29 13.75
N ILE A 157 23.15 57.94 12.94
CA ILE A 157 23.62 57.40 11.65
C ILE A 157 24.35 56.07 11.87
N GLN A 158 25.29 56.03 12.81
CA GLN A 158 26.00 54.81 13.15
C GLN A 158 25.07 53.72 13.70
N GLY A 159 24.02 54.10 14.44
CA GLY A 159 22.99 53.18 14.91
C GLY A 159 22.19 52.54 13.78
N ILE A 160 21.80 53.34 12.78
CA ILE A 160 21.12 52.84 11.57
C ILE A 160 22.03 51.92 10.78
N GLU A 161 23.31 52.28 10.58
CA GLU A 161 24.30 51.42 9.90
C GLU A 161 24.49 50.08 10.60
N ARG A 162 24.61 50.08 11.93
CA ARG A 162 24.66 48.84 12.72
C ARG A 162 23.38 48.01 12.55
N ARG A 163 22.22 48.65 12.51
CA ARG A 163 20.94 47.94 12.31
C ARG A 163 20.84 47.33 10.91
N ILE A 164 21.25 48.05 9.86
CA ILE A 164 21.29 47.51 8.49
C ILE A 164 22.18 46.27 8.43
N ASN A 165 23.40 46.35 8.98
CA ASN A 165 24.32 45.21 8.98
C ASN A 165 23.75 44.00 9.73
N TYR A 166 23.05 44.23 10.85
CA TYR A 166 22.33 43.18 11.56
C TYR A 166 21.23 42.54 10.71
N GLU A 167 20.37 43.34 10.06
CA GLU A 167 19.30 42.82 9.20
C GLU A 167 19.84 42.05 7.98
N ILE A 168 20.96 42.49 7.39
CA ILE A 168 21.64 41.79 6.30
C ILE A 168 22.14 40.41 6.76
N SER A 169 22.80 40.35 7.93
CA SER A 169 23.28 39.08 8.48
C SER A 169 22.14 38.10 8.75
N GLU A 170 21.02 38.59 9.28
CA GLU A 170 19.83 37.76 9.50
C GLU A 170 19.16 37.32 8.17
N LEU A 171 19.16 38.18 7.16
CA LEU A 171 18.66 37.86 5.82
C LEU A 171 19.49 36.75 5.18
N GLU A 172 20.82 36.82 5.28
CA GLU A 172 21.73 35.77 4.81
C GLU A 172 21.49 34.45 5.53
N GLY A 173 21.28 34.48 6.86
CA GLY A 173 20.88 33.30 7.64
C GLY A 173 19.59 32.66 7.12
N ASN A 174 18.55 33.46 6.87
CA ASN A 174 17.28 32.96 6.31
C ASN A 174 17.44 32.39 4.89
N LYS A 175 18.32 32.97 4.06
CA LYS A 175 18.63 32.47 2.70
C LYS A 175 19.35 31.12 2.75
N LEU A 176 20.19 30.86 3.75
CA LEU A 176 20.79 29.55 3.95
C LEU A 176 19.74 28.54 4.42
N GLU A 177 18.87 28.93 5.34
CA GLU A 177 17.82 28.06 5.89
C GLU A 177 16.82 27.60 4.81
N ILE A 178 16.36 28.51 3.94
CA ILE A 178 15.47 28.15 2.82
C ILE A 178 16.17 27.20 1.82
N GLY A 179 17.47 27.39 1.57
CA GLY A 179 18.25 26.50 0.71
C GLY A 179 18.29 25.07 1.24
N ASP A 180 18.53 24.89 2.54
CA ASP A 180 18.51 23.58 3.19
C ASP A 180 17.11 22.93 3.17
N ALA A 181 16.06 23.70 3.47
CA ALA A 181 14.67 23.22 3.40
C ALA A 181 14.27 22.77 1.98
N LEU A 182 14.72 23.48 0.94
CA LEU A 182 14.51 23.10 -0.46
C LEU A 182 15.22 21.79 -0.83
N LEU A 183 16.46 21.61 -0.37
CA LEU A 183 17.21 20.37 -0.59
C LEU A 183 16.55 19.17 0.10
N LYS A 184 16.11 19.33 1.35
CA LYS A 184 15.35 18.31 2.09
C LYS A 184 14.04 17.95 1.40
N THR A 185 13.30 18.94 0.94
CA THR A 185 12.06 18.75 0.16
C THR A 185 12.31 17.96 -1.12
N LYS A 186 13.38 18.29 -1.86
CA LYS A 186 13.75 17.57 -3.08
C LYS A 186 14.11 16.11 -2.80
N ALA A 187 14.88 15.85 -1.74
CA ALA A 187 15.21 14.49 -1.31
C ALA A 187 13.95 13.68 -0.96
N GLU A 188 13.02 14.26 -0.22
CA GLU A 188 11.76 13.61 0.15
C GLU A 188 10.85 13.34 -1.04
N ARG A 189 10.79 14.23 -2.04
CA ARG A 189 10.08 13.98 -3.31
C ARG A 189 10.66 12.80 -4.08
N ASN A 190 11.99 12.68 -4.13
CA ASN A 190 12.65 11.53 -4.75
C ASN A 190 12.33 10.22 -4.00
N ASN A 191 12.37 10.26 -2.68
CA ASN A 191 12.00 9.13 -1.83
C ASN A 191 10.53 8.71 -2.05
N LEU A 192 9.60 9.67 -2.11
CA LEU A 192 8.19 9.45 -2.38
C LEU A 192 7.99 8.74 -3.73
N ARG A 193 8.65 9.23 -4.79
CA ARG A 193 8.58 8.61 -6.13
C ARG A 193 9.05 7.16 -6.12
N ASN A 194 10.12 6.87 -5.37
CA ASN A 194 10.63 5.50 -5.23
C ASN A 194 9.63 4.59 -4.49
N GLU A 195 8.98 5.07 -3.43
CA GLU A 195 7.95 4.28 -2.72
C GLU A 195 6.69 4.08 -3.58
N GLN A 196 6.28 5.08 -4.36
CA GLN A 196 5.17 4.94 -5.33
C GLN A 196 5.46 3.87 -6.37
N LYS A 197 6.67 3.85 -6.94
CA LYS A 197 7.10 2.82 -7.90
C LYS A 197 7.10 1.42 -7.27
N ARG A 198 7.57 1.28 -6.03
CA ARG A 198 7.53 0.00 -5.29
C ARG A 198 6.09 -0.50 -5.09
N ARG A 199 5.18 0.41 -4.73
CA ARG A 199 3.75 0.11 -4.58
C ARG A 199 3.14 -0.35 -5.90
N GLU A 200 3.44 0.33 -7.01
CA GLU A 200 2.93 -0.03 -8.34
C GLU A 200 3.41 -1.43 -8.77
N ASN A 201 4.69 -1.73 -8.56
CA ASN A 201 5.24 -3.05 -8.84
C ASN A 201 4.59 -4.16 -7.99
N ALA A 202 4.35 -3.90 -6.69
CA ALA A 202 3.67 -4.86 -5.83
C ALA A 202 2.19 -5.06 -6.21
N LEU A 203 1.53 -4.02 -6.73
CA LEU A 203 0.15 -4.10 -7.18
C LEU A 203 0.05 -4.83 -8.53
N SER A 204 1.00 -4.61 -9.44
CA SER A 204 1.04 -5.30 -10.73
C SER A 204 1.33 -6.79 -10.56
N SER A 205 2.26 -7.16 -9.66
CA SER A 205 2.51 -8.57 -9.33
C SER A 205 1.26 -9.25 -8.79
N LEU A 206 0.55 -8.62 -7.83
CA LEU A 206 -0.71 -9.13 -7.30
C LEU A 206 -1.78 -9.32 -8.36
N LYS A 207 -2.00 -8.33 -9.24
CA LYS A 207 -2.98 -8.45 -10.32
C LYS A 207 -2.63 -9.57 -11.30
N SER A 208 -1.34 -9.74 -11.60
CA SER A 208 -0.87 -10.80 -12.50
C SER A 208 -1.07 -12.18 -11.89
N GLU A 209 -0.82 -12.32 -10.59
CA GLU A 209 -1.01 -13.55 -9.83
C GLU A 209 -2.50 -13.89 -9.70
N GLU A 210 -3.35 -12.90 -9.38
CA GLU A 210 -4.81 -13.07 -9.37
C GLU A 210 -5.34 -13.52 -10.74
N LYS A 211 -4.87 -12.88 -11.82
CA LYS A 211 -5.29 -13.23 -13.19
C LYS A 211 -4.83 -14.64 -13.57
N LYS A 212 -3.63 -15.05 -13.15
CA LYS A 212 -3.12 -16.41 -13.37
C LYS A 212 -3.98 -17.42 -12.61
N LEU A 213 -4.22 -17.20 -11.31
CA LEU A 213 -5.06 -18.07 -10.50
C LEU A 213 -6.48 -18.21 -11.05
N LYS A 214 -7.09 -17.11 -11.55
CA LYS A 214 -8.40 -17.16 -12.21
C LYS A 214 -8.37 -18.00 -13.50
N ARG A 215 -7.34 -17.85 -14.34
CA ARG A 215 -7.19 -18.66 -15.56
C ARG A 215 -6.98 -20.14 -15.22
N ASP A 216 -6.09 -20.44 -14.29
CA ASP A 216 -5.81 -21.81 -13.85
C ASP A 216 -7.07 -22.45 -13.27
N LEU A 217 -7.91 -21.67 -12.57
CA LEU A 217 -9.21 -22.13 -12.06
C LEU A 217 -10.24 -22.35 -13.17
N ASP A 218 -10.39 -21.43 -14.12
CA ASP A 218 -11.29 -21.57 -15.27
C ASP A 218 -10.91 -22.79 -16.13
N ASP A 219 -9.61 -23.01 -16.33
CA ASP A 219 -9.10 -24.16 -17.08
C ASP A 219 -9.37 -25.46 -16.31
N LYS A 220 -9.20 -25.49 -14.98
CA LYS A 220 -9.58 -26.63 -14.14
C LYS A 220 -11.08 -26.94 -14.22
N ILE A 221 -11.94 -25.93 -14.14
CA ILE A 221 -13.41 -26.10 -14.26
C ILE A 221 -13.77 -26.70 -15.62
N LYS A 222 -13.17 -26.21 -16.72
CA LYS A 222 -13.41 -26.76 -18.06
C LYS A 222 -12.95 -28.20 -18.18
N MET A 223 -11.77 -28.53 -17.66
CA MET A 223 -11.27 -29.91 -17.65
C MET A 223 -12.21 -30.84 -16.87
N GLU A 224 -12.72 -30.39 -15.72
CA GLU A 224 -13.69 -31.13 -14.91
C GLU A 224 -15.03 -31.34 -15.64
N GLU A 225 -15.52 -30.32 -16.36
CA GLU A 225 -16.72 -30.45 -17.18
C GLU A 225 -16.53 -31.42 -18.35
N GLU A 226 -15.38 -31.39 -19.03
CA GLU A 226 -15.04 -32.32 -20.10
C GLU A 226 -14.90 -33.76 -19.58
N LEU A 227 -14.26 -33.93 -18.43
CA LEU A 227 -14.15 -35.20 -17.71
C LEU A 227 -15.55 -35.75 -17.40
N SER A 228 -16.41 -34.94 -16.79
CA SER A 228 -17.77 -35.36 -16.42
C SER A 228 -18.62 -35.76 -17.64
N LYS A 229 -18.54 -34.99 -18.73
CA LYS A 229 -19.23 -35.32 -20.00
C LYS A 229 -18.72 -36.63 -20.61
N THR A 230 -17.41 -36.86 -20.54
CA THR A 230 -16.79 -38.09 -21.06
C THR A 230 -17.19 -39.31 -20.25
N ILE A 231 -17.16 -39.22 -18.91
CA ILE A 231 -17.62 -40.27 -18.00
C ILE A 231 -19.10 -40.58 -18.28
N GLU A 232 -19.95 -39.56 -18.36
CA GLU A 232 -21.38 -39.75 -18.62
C GLU A 232 -21.65 -40.42 -19.98
N ALA A 233 -20.91 -40.04 -21.02
CA ALA A 233 -20.99 -40.68 -22.33
C ALA A 233 -20.57 -42.16 -22.28
N ILE A 234 -19.50 -42.48 -21.56
CA ILE A 234 -19.03 -43.86 -21.37
C ILE A 234 -20.09 -44.67 -20.62
N ILE A 235 -20.62 -44.16 -19.50
CA ILE A 235 -21.64 -44.85 -18.71
C ILE A 235 -22.91 -45.08 -19.55
N ARG A 236 -23.35 -44.12 -20.37
CA ARG A 236 -24.48 -44.30 -21.28
C ARG A 236 -24.23 -45.35 -22.37
N GLU A 237 -23.02 -45.42 -22.91
CA GLU A 237 -22.65 -46.44 -23.90
C GLU A 237 -22.68 -47.84 -23.27
N GLU A 238 -22.10 -47.99 -22.08
CA GLU A 238 -22.08 -49.24 -21.33
C GLU A 238 -23.50 -49.65 -20.88
N ALA A 239 -24.33 -48.69 -20.50
CA ALA A 239 -25.75 -48.89 -20.18
C ALA A 239 -26.55 -49.48 -21.36
N LYS A 240 -26.24 -49.06 -22.60
CA LYS A 240 -26.89 -49.59 -23.82
C LYS A 240 -26.45 -51.01 -24.13
N LYS A 241 -25.16 -51.33 -23.94
CA LYS A 241 -24.61 -52.67 -24.20
C LYS A 241 -25.10 -53.72 -23.20
N HIS A 242 -25.30 -53.32 -21.95
CA HIS A 242 -25.59 -54.26 -20.87
C HIS A 242 -26.88 -53.94 -20.10
N SER A 243 -27.92 -53.46 -20.81
CA SER A 243 -29.26 -53.09 -20.34
C SER A 243 -29.38 -52.93 -18.82
N PHE A 244 -29.42 -51.67 -18.37
CA PHE A 244 -29.53 -51.32 -16.94
C PHE A 244 -30.69 -52.02 -16.19
N ALA A 245 -31.74 -52.43 -16.90
CA ALA A 245 -32.93 -53.06 -16.35
C ALA A 245 -32.82 -54.59 -16.22
N ALA A 246 -31.81 -55.24 -16.82
CA ALA A 246 -31.65 -56.69 -16.82
C ALA A 246 -30.22 -57.07 -16.42
N LEU A 247 -29.96 -57.12 -15.10
CA LEU A 247 -28.73 -57.67 -14.54
C LEU A 247 -28.76 -59.21 -14.59
N THR A 248 -27.60 -59.84 -14.76
CA THR A 248 -27.50 -61.29 -14.50
C THR A 248 -27.69 -61.57 -13.01
N PRO A 249 -28.08 -62.80 -12.59
CA PRO A 249 -28.20 -63.14 -11.18
C PRO A 249 -26.95 -62.81 -10.36
N GLU A 250 -25.77 -63.03 -10.92
CA GLU A 250 -24.48 -62.72 -10.30
C GLU A 250 -24.28 -61.19 -10.15
N GLN A 251 -24.62 -60.42 -11.18
CA GLN A 251 -24.53 -58.96 -11.14
C GLN A 251 -25.55 -58.33 -10.17
N GLN A 252 -26.73 -58.94 -10.03
CA GLN A 252 -27.74 -58.53 -9.05
C GLN A 252 -27.21 -58.73 -7.63
N LEU A 253 -26.61 -59.88 -7.34
CA LEU A 253 -26.00 -60.15 -6.03
C LEU A 253 -24.91 -59.13 -5.69
N VAL A 254 -24.00 -58.86 -6.62
CA VAL A 254 -22.95 -57.83 -6.45
C VAL A 254 -23.56 -56.45 -6.23
N SER A 255 -24.65 -56.11 -6.94
CA SER A 255 -25.36 -54.83 -6.77
C SER A 255 -25.97 -54.69 -5.37
N ASP A 256 -26.63 -55.75 -4.89
CA ASP A 256 -27.28 -55.76 -3.60
C ASP A 256 -26.25 -55.72 -2.47
N ASP A 257 -25.13 -56.44 -2.62
CA ASP A 257 -24.00 -56.41 -1.69
C ASP A 257 -23.32 -55.05 -1.65
N PHE A 258 -23.11 -54.39 -2.79
CA PHE A 258 -22.58 -53.02 -2.84
C PHE A 258 -23.48 -52.08 -2.02
N SER A 259 -24.79 -52.15 -2.25
CA SER A 259 -25.77 -51.32 -1.55
C SER A 259 -25.81 -51.59 -0.03
N ARG A 260 -25.66 -52.85 0.40
CA ARG A 260 -25.61 -53.25 1.82
C ARG A 260 -24.36 -52.73 2.54
N ASN A 261 -23.28 -52.49 1.81
CA ASN A 261 -22.01 -52.00 2.36
C ASN A 261 -21.88 -50.47 2.37
N LYS A 262 -22.98 -49.73 2.19
CA LYS A 262 -22.98 -48.27 2.38
C LYS A 262 -22.42 -47.90 3.77
N GLY A 263 -21.45 -46.99 3.79
CA GLY A 263 -20.72 -46.53 4.98
C GLY A 263 -19.64 -47.49 5.50
N LYS A 264 -19.41 -48.61 4.79
CA LYS A 264 -18.47 -49.67 5.18
C LYS A 264 -17.44 -50.00 4.09
N LEU A 265 -17.51 -49.34 2.94
CA LEU A 265 -16.56 -49.60 1.87
C LEU A 265 -15.15 -49.15 2.28
N PRO A 266 -14.09 -49.92 1.99
CA PRO A 266 -12.74 -49.51 2.28
C PRO A 266 -12.36 -48.25 1.49
N TRP A 267 -11.42 -47.49 2.06
CA TRP A 267 -10.79 -46.38 1.34
C TRP A 267 -10.07 -46.87 0.07
N PRO A 268 -10.10 -46.07 -1.02
CA PRO A 268 -9.42 -46.42 -2.26
C PRO A 268 -7.89 -46.27 -2.17
N THR A 269 -7.38 -45.60 -1.14
CA THR A 269 -5.94 -45.50 -0.84
C THR A 269 -5.68 -45.94 0.60
N ARG A 270 -4.45 -46.37 0.92
CA ARG A 270 -4.08 -46.79 2.28
C ARG A 270 -4.06 -45.62 3.28
N GLN A 271 -3.73 -44.44 2.79
CA GLN A 271 -3.68 -43.18 3.52
C GLN A 271 -4.15 -42.06 2.59
N GLY A 272 -4.84 -41.07 3.14
CA GLY A 272 -5.30 -39.91 2.39
C GLY A 272 -6.18 -39.01 3.25
N ILE A 273 -6.38 -37.78 2.77
CA ILE A 273 -7.28 -36.80 3.38
C ILE A 273 -8.19 -36.27 2.27
N ILE A 274 -9.49 -36.20 2.52
CA ILE A 274 -10.43 -35.56 1.60
C ILE A 274 -10.14 -34.06 1.59
N THR A 275 -9.73 -33.54 0.43
CA THR A 275 -9.41 -32.12 0.23
C THR A 275 -10.54 -31.35 -0.45
N GLU A 276 -11.35 -32.00 -1.27
CA GLU A 276 -12.56 -31.43 -1.87
C GLU A 276 -13.73 -32.41 -1.71
N LYS A 277 -14.90 -31.88 -1.38
CA LYS A 277 -16.10 -32.64 -1.03
C LYS A 277 -17.10 -32.73 -2.16
N PHE A 278 -17.99 -33.72 -2.11
CA PHE A 278 -19.08 -33.83 -3.07
C PHE A 278 -20.03 -32.62 -3.03
N GLY A 279 -20.52 -32.21 -4.20
CA GLY A 279 -21.52 -31.16 -4.38
C GLY A 279 -20.91 -29.76 -4.57
N GLU A 280 -21.76 -28.75 -4.45
CA GLU A 280 -21.33 -27.34 -4.52
C GLU A 280 -20.76 -26.86 -3.19
N HIS A 281 -19.54 -26.33 -3.24
CA HIS A 281 -18.86 -25.77 -2.08
C HIS A 281 -17.97 -24.60 -2.48
N PHE A 282 -17.55 -23.81 -1.49
CA PHE A 282 -16.59 -22.73 -1.72
C PHE A 282 -15.19 -23.30 -1.88
N HIS A 283 -14.44 -22.80 -2.86
CA HIS A 283 -13.05 -23.18 -3.07
C HIS A 283 -12.23 -22.86 -1.79
N PRO A 284 -11.47 -23.83 -1.22
CA PRO A 284 -10.85 -23.69 0.10
C PRO A 284 -9.84 -22.54 0.17
N VAL A 285 -9.14 -22.25 -0.93
CA VAL A 285 -8.14 -21.16 -1.01
C VAL A 285 -8.70 -19.83 -1.54
N ILE A 286 -9.65 -19.86 -2.51
CA ILE A 286 -10.11 -18.65 -3.22
C ILE A 286 -11.47 -18.22 -2.67
N ARG A 287 -11.47 -17.17 -1.84
CA ARG A 287 -12.70 -16.64 -1.23
C ARG A 287 -13.71 -16.18 -2.27
N GLY A 288 -14.97 -16.60 -2.10
CA GLY A 288 -16.11 -16.17 -2.90
C GLY A 288 -16.32 -16.94 -4.20
N VAL A 289 -15.45 -17.91 -4.53
CA VAL A 289 -15.65 -18.79 -5.69
C VAL A 289 -16.31 -20.09 -5.26
N LYS A 290 -17.39 -20.47 -5.94
CA LYS A 290 -18.05 -21.77 -5.79
C LYS A 290 -17.55 -22.73 -6.86
N VAL A 291 -17.23 -23.95 -6.44
CA VAL A 291 -16.87 -25.07 -7.30
C VAL A 291 -17.85 -26.21 -7.06
N ARG A 292 -18.06 -27.06 -8.06
CA ARG A 292 -18.91 -28.25 -7.96
C ARG A 292 -18.07 -29.49 -8.22
N ASN A 293 -18.00 -30.39 -7.26
CA ASN A 293 -17.33 -31.68 -7.40
C ASN A 293 -18.39 -32.80 -7.47
N ASN A 294 -18.27 -33.71 -8.44
CA ASN A 294 -19.20 -34.84 -8.63
C ASN A 294 -18.80 -36.09 -7.83
N GLY A 295 -17.70 -36.02 -7.08
CA GLY A 295 -17.17 -37.09 -6.25
C GLY A 295 -16.45 -36.52 -5.02
N VAL A 296 -15.31 -37.12 -4.68
CA VAL A 296 -14.39 -36.62 -3.65
C VAL A 296 -12.96 -36.64 -4.15
N ASP A 297 -12.20 -35.63 -3.72
CA ASP A 297 -10.77 -35.56 -4.00
C ASP A 297 -9.99 -35.97 -2.76
N ILE A 298 -9.22 -37.05 -2.87
CA ILE A 298 -8.44 -37.64 -1.80
C ILE A 298 -6.96 -37.34 -2.04
N SER A 299 -6.40 -36.40 -1.31
CA SER A 299 -4.98 -36.10 -1.33
C SER A 299 -4.20 -37.19 -0.57
N THR A 300 -3.17 -37.74 -1.21
CA THR A 300 -2.32 -38.81 -0.67
C THR A 300 -0.83 -38.51 -0.93
N ILE A 301 0.06 -39.31 -0.34
CA ILE A 301 1.48 -39.36 -0.71
C ILE A 301 1.65 -39.78 -2.18
N ASP A 302 2.75 -39.35 -2.81
CA ASP A 302 3.08 -39.72 -4.18
C ASP A 302 3.19 -41.24 -4.34
N ASN A 303 2.76 -41.73 -5.50
CA ASN A 303 2.82 -43.13 -5.90
C ASN A 303 2.05 -44.07 -4.96
N SER A 304 1.04 -43.55 -4.26
CA SER A 304 0.10 -44.35 -3.49
C SER A 304 -0.65 -45.31 -4.42
N ALA A 305 -0.74 -46.58 -4.02
CA ALA A 305 -1.52 -47.58 -4.75
C ALA A 305 -3.01 -47.31 -4.57
N VAL A 306 -3.73 -47.22 -5.69
CA VAL A 306 -5.18 -47.08 -5.74
C VAL A 306 -5.80 -48.46 -5.81
N ARG A 307 -6.81 -48.69 -4.98
CA ARG A 307 -7.48 -49.96 -4.79
C ARG A 307 -8.96 -49.83 -5.11
N THR A 308 -9.54 -50.88 -5.69
CA THR A 308 -11.00 -50.93 -5.85
C THR A 308 -11.67 -51.01 -4.48
N ILE A 309 -12.76 -50.26 -4.32
CA ILE A 309 -13.52 -50.19 -3.08
C ILE A 309 -14.48 -51.37 -2.93
N PHE A 310 -14.78 -52.07 -4.03
CA PHE A 310 -15.68 -53.22 -4.00
C PHE A 310 -15.41 -54.20 -5.15
N ASP A 311 -15.98 -55.40 -5.05
CA ASP A 311 -15.93 -56.44 -6.08
C ASP A 311 -16.71 -55.99 -7.33
N GLY A 312 -16.13 -56.14 -8.51
CA GLY A 312 -16.78 -55.69 -9.74
C GLY A 312 -16.01 -56.04 -11.01
N GLN A 313 -16.45 -55.49 -12.14
CA GLN A 313 -15.81 -55.67 -13.43
C GLN A 313 -15.36 -54.33 -14.01
N VAL A 314 -14.14 -54.25 -14.52
CA VAL A 314 -13.62 -53.06 -15.19
C VAL A 314 -14.35 -52.88 -16.52
N THR A 315 -15.15 -51.84 -16.67
CA THR A 315 -15.91 -51.58 -17.91
C THR A 315 -15.15 -50.72 -18.90
N LYS A 316 -14.35 -49.77 -18.41
CA LYS A 316 -13.59 -48.88 -19.27
C LYS A 316 -12.33 -48.38 -18.59
N ILE A 317 -11.29 -48.21 -19.42
CA ILE A 317 -10.10 -47.45 -19.07
C ILE A 317 -10.00 -46.34 -20.11
N ALA A 318 -10.11 -45.09 -19.67
CA ALA A 318 -10.11 -43.93 -20.54
C ALA A 318 -8.91 -43.04 -20.21
N SER A 319 -8.29 -42.48 -21.26
CA SER A 319 -7.32 -41.40 -21.14
C SER A 319 -7.95 -40.14 -21.72
N ILE A 320 -8.16 -39.14 -20.88
CA ILE A 320 -8.75 -37.87 -21.30
C ILE A 320 -7.61 -36.96 -21.73
N LYS A 321 -7.79 -36.29 -22.87
CA LYS A 321 -6.73 -35.49 -23.48
C LYS A 321 -6.27 -34.40 -22.50
N GLY A 322 -5.00 -34.45 -22.09
CA GLY A 322 -4.43 -33.52 -21.12
C GLY A 322 -4.61 -33.92 -19.65
N SER A 323 -5.27 -35.06 -19.37
CA SER A 323 -5.39 -35.65 -18.04
C SER A 323 -4.79 -37.06 -17.99
N ASN A 324 -4.77 -37.65 -16.80
CA ASN A 324 -4.27 -39.00 -16.52
C ASN A 324 -5.38 -40.05 -16.74
N TYR A 325 -5.07 -41.33 -16.47
CA TYR A 325 -6.01 -42.41 -16.73
C TYR A 325 -7.19 -42.40 -15.76
N THR A 326 -8.33 -42.82 -16.28
CA THR A 326 -9.58 -43.05 -15.55
C THR A 326 -9.95 -44.52 -15.66
N VAL A 327 -10.19 -45.19 -14.54
CA VAL A 327 -10.69 -46.57 -14.49
C VAL A 327 -12.11 -46.55 -13.98
N ILE A 328 -13.03 -47.16 -14.73
CA ILE A 328 -14.45 -47.28 -14.37
C ILE A 328 -14.74 -48.75 -14.08
N ILE A 329 -15.31 -49.02 -12.90
CA ILE A 329 -15.62 -50.37 -12.43
C ILE A 329 -17.11 -50.44 -12.16
N ARG A 330 -17.76 -51.52 -12.64
CA ARG A 330 -19.18 -51.78 -12.44
C ARG A 330 -19.39 -52.79 -11.32
N HIS A 331 -20.32 -52.46 -10.44
CA HIS A 331 -20.77 -53.26 -9.30
C HIS A 331 -22.30 -53.48 -9.42
N GLY A 332 -22.75 -54.05 -10.54
CA GLY A 332 -24.19 -54.19 -10.83
C GLY A 332 -24.84 -52.88 -11.31
N HIS A 333 -25.74 -52.28 -10.52
CA HIS A 333 -26.35 -50.96 -10.81
C HIS A 333 -25.45 -49.78 -10.46
N TYR A 334 -24.33 -50.03 -9.77
CA TYR A 334 -23.40 -49.00 -9.33
C TYR A 334 -22.14 -48.96 -10.21
N TYR A 335 -21.59 -47.76 -10.37
CA TYR A 335 -20.26 -47.56 -10.93
C TYR A 335 -19.38 -46.83 -9.94
N THR A 336 -18.10 -47.18 -9.93
CA THR A 336 -17.06 -46.42 -9.26
C THR A 336 -16.07 -45.93 -10.31
N ILE A 337 -15.73 -44.64 -10.21
CA ILE A 337 -14.81 -43.99 -11.14
C ILE A 337 -13.57 -43.56 -10.36
N TYR A 338 -12.42 -44.00 -10.84
CA TYR A 338 -11.11 -43.66 -10.29
C TYR A 338 -10.35 -42.84 -11.31
N HIS A 339 -10.21 -41.54 -11.06
CA HIS A 339 -9.54 -40.61 -11.96
C HIS A 339 -8.16 -40.19 -11.41
N ASN A 340 -7.31 -39.64 -12.28
CA ASN A 340 -5.94 -39.24 -11.99
C ASN A 340 -4.96 -40.41 -11.71
N LEU A 341 -5.08 -41.51 -12.48
CA LEU A 341 -4.22 -42.69 -12.34
C LEU A 341 -3.02 -42.67 -13.29
N LYS A 342 -1.86 -43.10 -12.80
CA LYS A 342 -0.68 -43.53 -13.57
C LYS A 342 -0.48 -45.03 -13.40
N ASN A 343 0.18 -45.65 -14.39
CA ASN A 343 0.56 -47.07 -14.35
C ASN A 343 -0.61 -47.99 -13.99
N VAL A 344 -1.71 -47.89 -14.76
CA VAL A 344 -2.91 -48.74 -14.58
C VAL A 344 -2.52 -50.22 -14.68
N ARG A 345 -3.03 -51.04 -13.76
CA ARG A 345 -2.64 -52.45 -13.56
C ARG A 345 -3.71 -53.47 -13.98
N VAL A 346 -4.85 -52.98 -14.44
CA VAL A 346 -6.02 -53.80 -14.82
C VAL A 346 -6.38 -53.58 -16.29
N ASN A 347 -7.12 -54.51 -16.87
CA ASN A 347 -7.60 -54.46 -18.25
C ASN A 347 -9.14 -54.33 -18.33
N VAL A 348 -9.64 -53.82 -19.44
CA VAL A 348 -11.09 -53.77 -19.69
C VAL A 348 -11.65 -55.20 -19.75
N GLY A 349 -12.75 -55.44 -19.04
CA GLY A 349 -13.41 -56.74 -18.90
C GLY A 349 -12.92 -57.58 -17.71
N GLU A 350 -11.83 -57.17 -17.07
CA GLU A 350 -11.25 -57.87 -15.92
C GLU A 350 -12.15 -57.80 -14.68
N SER A 351 -12.37 -58.93 -14.01
CA SER A 351 -13.05 -58.98 -12.71
C SER A 351 -12.05 -58.69 -11.60
N VAL A 352 -12.36 -57.70 -10.77
CA VAL A 352 -11.52 -57.23 -9.66
C VAL A 352 -12.23 -57.45 -8.33
N LYS A 353 -11.46 -57.77 -7.30
CA LYS A 353 -11.94 -57.96 -5.93
C LYS A 353 -11.62 -56.75 -5.08
N THR A 354 -12.41 -56.54 -4.04
CA THR A 354 -12.23 -55.50 -3.03
C THR A 354 -10.77 -55.43 -2.56
N LYS A 355 -10.19 -54.22 -2.59
CA LYS A 355 -8.77 -53.92 -2.29
C LYS A 355 -7.74 -54.30 -3.35
N ASP A 356 -8.13 -54.88 -4.49
CA ASP A 356 -7.21 -55.11 -5.61
C ASP A 356 -6.64 -53.79 -6.14
N VAL A 357 -5.35 -53.79 -6.48
CA VAL A 357 -4.64 -52.60 -6.95
C VAL A 357 -4.94 -52.37 -8.42
N ILE A 358 -5.58 -51.24 -8.73
CA ILE A 358 -5.98 -50.88 -10.10
C ILE A 358 -5.00 -49.92 -10.77
N GLY A 359 -4.15 -49.24 -10.00
CA GLY A 359 -3.16 -48.29 -10.49
C GLY A 359 -2.50 -47.50 -9.38
N TYR A 360 -1.83 -46.41 -9.73
CA TYR A 360 -1.16 -45.52 -8.77
C TYR A 360 -1.62 -44.08 -9.00
N VAL A 361 -1.65 -43.27 -7.94
CA VAL A 361 -2.03 -41.85 -8.08
C VAL A 361 -0.95 -41.09 -8.85
N ALA A 362 -1.36 -40.32 -9.85
CA ALA A 362 -0.47 -39.43 -10.58
C ALA A 362 -0.21 -38.14 -9.79
N LYS A 363 1.00 -37.60 -9.93
CA LYS A 363 1.42 -36.36 -9.28
C LYS A 363 1.21 -35.18 -10.22
N ASP A 364 0.52 -34.14 -9.74
CA ASP A 364 0.38 -32.87 -10.45
C ASP A 364 1.75 -32.17 -10.49
N LYS A 365 2.23 -31.84 -11.69
CA LYS A 365 3.53 -31.19 -11.91
C LYS A 365 3.54 -29.71 -11.50
N ILE A 366 2.38 -29.08 -11.34
CA ILE A 366 2.23 -27.65 -11.05
C ILE A 366 2.12 -27.42 -9.54
N ASN A 367 1.30 -28.22 -8.86
CA ASN A 367 0.96 -28.03 -7.44
C ASN A 367 1.70 -28.98 -6.50
N ASP A 368 2.55 -29.86 -7.05
CA ASP A 368 3.34 -30.88 -6.34
C ASP A 368 2.52 -31.82 -5.45
N ASN A 369 1.20 -31.95 -5.71
CA ASN A 369 0.28 -32.78 -4.94
C ASN A 369 -0.17 -34.03 -5.72
N SER A 370 -0.57 -35.07 -4.99
CA SER A 370 -1.10 -36.32 -5.54
C SER A 370 -2.52 -36.52 -5.05
N VAL A 371 -3.49 -36.33 -5.94
CA VAL A 371 -4.92 -36.33 -5.61
C VAL A 371 -5.62 -37.41 -6.41
N LEU A 372 -6.28 -38.35 -5.74
CA LEU A 372 -7.20 -39.30 -6.38
C LEU A 372 -8.59 -38.70 -6.41
N HIS A 373 -9.22 -38.68 -7.57
CA HIS A 373 -10.63 -38.31 -7.67
C HIS A 373 -11.49 -39.58 -7.76
N LEU A 374 -12.42 -39.74 -6.80
CA LEU A 374 -13.32 -40.87 -6.68
C LEU A 374 -14.76 -40.41 -6.87
N GLU A 375 -15.49 -41.02 -7.80
CA GLU A 375 -16.95 -40.85 -7.92
C GLU A 375 -17.68 -42.19 -7.71
N ILE A 376 -18.90 -42.12 -7.16
CA ILE A 376 -19.82 -43.27 -7.06
C ILE A 376 -21.12 -42.89 -7.77
N TRP A 377 -21.57 -43.71 -8.69
CA TRP A 377 -22.80 -43.50 -9.46
C TRP A 377 -23.75 -44.66 -9.24
N LYS A 378 -25.05 -44.39 -9.18
CA LYS A 378 -26.12 -45.40 -9.25
C LYS A 378 -26.95 -45.12 -10.49
N GLY A 379 -26.83 -45.95 -11.52
CA GLY A 379 -27.36 -45.56 -12.82
C GLY A 379 -26.67 -44.31 -13.35
N PHE A 380 -27.46 -43.26 -13.53
CA PHE A 380 -26.99 -41.93 -13.94
C PHE A 380 -26.92 -40.93 -12.77
N ASP A 381 -27.33 -41.34 -11.57
CA ASP A 381 -27.32 -40.49 -10.39
C ASP A 381 -25.96 -40.53 -9.70
N LYS A 382 -25.35 -39.35 -9.53
CA LYS A 382 -24.09 -39.16 -8.81
C LYS A 382 -24.35 -39.16 -7.30
N LEU A 383 -23.61 -39.98 -6.58
CA LEU A 383 -23.75 -40.17 -5.14
C LEU A 383 -22.53 -39.62 -4.41
N ASN A 384 -22.73 -39.08 -3.21
CA ASN A 384 -21.66 -38.62 -2.35
C ASN A 384 -20.79 -39.79 -1.85
N PRO A 385 -19.53 -39.96 -2.29
CA PRO A 385 -18.69 -41.06 -1.85
C PRO A 385 -18.39 -41.09 -0.35
N GLU A 386 -18.41 -39.95 0.35
CA GLU A 386 -18.19 -39.88 1.81
C GLU A 386 -19.24 -40.67 2.59
N GLU A 387 -20.45 -40.85 2.05
CA GLU A 387 -21.49 -41.67 2.69
C GLU A 387 -21.29 -43.19 2.49
N TRP A 388 -20.34 -43.59 1.65
CA TRP A 388 -20.12 -44.97 1.24
C TRP A 388 -18.84 -45.55 1.82
N ILE A 389 -17.77 -44.76 1.86
CA ILE A 389 -16.49 -45.17 2.44
C ILE A 389 -16.55 -45.14 3.98
N SER A 390 -15.86 -46.08 4.62
CA SER A 390 -15.78 -46.17 6.08
C SER A 390 -14.95 -45.02 6.65
N ASN A 391 -15.49 -44.25 7.59
CA ASN A 391 -14.75 -43.20 8.29
C ASN A 391 -13.57 -43.74 9.10
#